data_AF-A0A940ZNP5-F1
#
_entry.id   AF-A0A940ZNP5-F1
#
_cell.length_a   1.000
_cell.length_b   1.000
_cell.length_c   1.000
_cell.angle_alpha   90.00
_cell.angle_beta   90.00
_cell.angle_gamma   90.00
#
_symmetry.space_group_name_H-M   'P 1'
#
loop_
_entity.id
_entity.type
_entity.pdbx_description
1 polymer ?
#
loop_
_entity_poly.entity_id
_entity_poly.type
_entity_poly.pdbx_seq_one_letter_code
_entity_poly.pdbx_strand_id
1 'polypeptide(L)' 'AVFGAREATVCGLKFFGVEKTLFASDSPFDPEKGSAYIRSTIEIIDSLEISTAERTAIYEGNARRLLKLK' A
#
# COMPACT_ATOMS: atom_id res chain seq x y z
N ALA A 1 -8.09 -8.77 7.44
CA ALA A 1 -7.54 -7.42 7.21
C ALA A 1 -6.81 -6.96 8.47
N VAL A 2 -5.77 -6.14 8.32
CA VAL A 2 -4.98 -5.59 9.44
C VAL A 2 -5.19 -4.08 9.63
N PHE A 3 -6.19 -3.51 8.96
CA PHE A 3 -6.75 -2.17 9.20
C PHE A 3 -5.72 -1.03 9.34
N GLY A 4 -4.69 -1.00 8.49
CA GLY A 4 -3.64 0.02 8.56
C GLY A 4 -2.62 -0.20 9.68
N ALA A 5 -2.30 -1.45 10.03
CA ALA A 5 -1.21 -1.75 10.97
C ALA A 5 0.17 -1.69 10.28
N ARG A 6 1.08 -0.86 10.81
CA ARG A 6 2.42 -0.63 10.24
C ARG A 6 3.27 -1.90 10.21
N GLU A 7 3.31 -2.64 11.31
CA GLU A 7 4.16 -3.84 11.47
C GLU A 7 3.71 -4.96 10.52
N ALA A 8 2.41 -5.05 10.25
CA ALA A 8 1.87 -5.97 9.27
C ALA A 8 2.28 -5.58 7.83
N THR A 9 2.25 -4.29 7.50
CA THR A 9 2.77 -3.78 6.22
C THR A 9 4.26 -4.10 6.06
N VAL A 10 5.08 -3.86 7.09
CA VAL A 10 6.52 -4.16 7.07
C VAL A 10 6.77 -5.67 6.92
N CYS A 11 6.01 -6.50 7.64
CA CYS A 11 6.11 -7.96 7.53
C CYS A 11 5.80 -8.43 6.11
N GLY A 12 4.67 -7.99 5.54
CA GLY A 12 4.27 -8.33 4.18
C GLY A 12 5.30 -7.86 3.14
N LEU A 13 5.80 -6.63 3.26
CA LEU A 13 6.80 -6.10 2.34
C LEU A 13 8.11 -6.88 2.40
N LYS A 14 8.58 -7.26 3.60
CA LYS A 14 9.79 -8.09 3.76
C LYS A 14 9.61 -9.49 3.19
N PHE A 15 8.41 -10.06 3.28
CA PHE A 15 8.15 -11.42 2.82
C PHE A 15 7.94 -11.50 1.30
N PHE A 16 7.11 -10.62 0.73
CA PHE A 16 6.73 -10.66 -0.69
C PHE A 16 7.64 -9.80 -1.58
N GLY A 17 8.32 -8.81 -1.01
CA GLY A 17 9.10 -7.82 -1.74
C GLY A 17 8.23 -6.70 -2.36
N VAL A 18 8.90 -5.61 -2.72
CA VAL A 18 8.27 -4.41 -3.32
C VAL A 18 7.49 -4.77 -4.59
N GLU A 19 8.09 -5.54 -5.51
CA GLU A 19 7.50 -5.90 -6.82
C GLU A 19 6.18 -6.69 -6.75
N LYS A 20 5.85 -7.25 -5.59
CA LYS A 20 4.63 -8.04 -5.36
C LYS A 20 3.66 -7.37 -4.39
N THR A 21 3.90 -6.12 -4.04
CA THR A 21 3.10 -5.34 -3.09
C THR A 21 2.41 -4.17 -3.77
N LEU A 22 1.15 -3.93 -3.43
CA LEU A 22 0.27 -2.94 -4.08
C LEU A 22 -0.45 -2.12 -2.99
N PHE A 23 -0.67 -0.84 -3.23
CA PHE A 23 -1.63 -0.05 -2.47
C PHE A 23 -3.08 -0.47 -2.79
N ALA A 24 -3.94 -0.52 -1.78
CA ALA A 24 -5.38 -0.72 -1.92
C ALA A 24 -6.13 0.02 -0.81
N SER A 25 -7.30 0.58 -1.11
CA SER A 25 -8.03 1.42 -0.16
C SER A 25 -9.03 0.67 0.73
N ASP A 26 -9.55 -0.47 0.25
CA ASP A 26 -10.69 -1.17 0.86
C ASP A 26 -11.90 -0.26 1.13
N SER A 27 -12.05 0.80 0.31
CA SER A 27 -13.20 1.70 0.38
C SER A 27 -14.46 1.00 -0.17
N PRO A 28 -15.64 1.21 0.41
CA PRO A 28 -15.98 2.21 1.43
C PRO A 28 -16.05 1.64 2.87
N PHE A 29 -15.30 0.59 3.19
CA PHE A 29 -15.57 -0.26 4.37
C PHE A 29 -14.96 0.21 5.69
N ASP A 30 -14.24 1.34 5.72
CA ASP A 30 -13.71 1.90 6.96
C ASP A 30 -14.76 2.74 7.73
N PRO A 31 -14.50 3.07 9.02
CA PRO A 31 -15.44 3.84 9.84
C PRO A 31 -15.78 5.25 9.32
N GLU A 32 -14.96 5.81 8.43
CA GLU A 32 -15.13 7.11 7.79
C GLU A 32 -15.58 6.97 6.32
N LYS A 33 -16.29 5.89 5.99
CA LYS A 33 -16.83 5.60 4.64
C LYS A 33 -15.76 5.48 3.55
N GLY A 34 -14.56 5.05 3.92
CA GLY A 34 -13.47 4.72 2.99
C GLY A 34 -12.30 5.70 2.97
N SER A 35 -12.30 6.75 3.79
CA SER A 35 -11.20 7.73 3.83
C SER A 35 -10.14 7.46 4.92
N ALA A 36 -10.51 6.78 6.01
CA ALA A 36 -9.60 6.53 7.13
C ALA A 36 -8.46 5.58 6.75
N TYR A 37 -8.79 4.45 6.11
CA TYR A 37 -7.77 3.45 5.73
C TYR A 37 -6.87 3.95 4.60
N ILE A 38 -7.39 4.78 3.70
CA ILE A 38 -6.58 5.44 2.67
C ILE A 38 -5.48 6.28 3.35
N ARG A 39 -5.89 7.18 4.25
CA ARG A 39 -4.98 8.12 4.92
C ARG A 39 -3.92 7.38 5.74
N SER A 40 -4.34 6.44 6.59
CA SER A 40 -3.40 5.70 7.45
C SER A 40 -2.43 4.83 6.64
N THR A 41 -2.89 4.22 5.54
CA THR A 41 -2.02 3.40 4.68
C THR A 41 -0.99 4.26 3.95
N ILE A 42 -1.37 5.46 3.49
CA ILE A 42 -0.43 6.43 2.90
C ILE A 42 0.61 6.85 3.93
N GLU A 43 0.21 7.23 5.15
CA GLU A 43 1.13 7.61 6.22
C GLU A 43 2.15 6.49 6.54
N ILE A 44 1.70 5.23 6.54
CA ILE A 44 2.59 4.08 6.74
C ILE A 44 3.60 3.97 5.61
N ILE A 45 3.16 3.98 4.35
CA ILE A 45 4.02 3.83 3.17
C ILE A 45 5.04 4.98 3.10
N ASP A 46 4.63 6.20 3.40
CA ASP A 46 5.51 7.37 3.43
C ASP A 46 6.56 7.28 4.55
N SER A 47 6.24 6.60 5.66
CA SER A 47 7.18 6.34 6.77
C SER A 47 8.20 5.21 6.52
N LEU A 48 8.10 4.49 5.40
CA LEU A 48 9.01 3.38 5.08
C LEU A 48 10.35 3.90 4.57
N GLU A 49 11.44 3.29 5.05
CA GLU A 49 12.80 3.49 4.57
C GLU A 49 13.04 2.75 3.24
N ILE A 50 12.32 3.17 2.20
CA ILE A 50 12.43 2.66 0.82
C ILE A 50 12.72 3.82 -0.13
N SER A 51 13.26 3.50 -1.31
CA SER A 51 13.51 4.50 -2.33
C SER A 51 12.21 5.09 -2.89
N THR A 52 12.30 6.30 -3.47
CA THR A 52 11.17 6.92 -4.18
C THR A 52 10.63 6.02 -5.30
N ALA A 53 11.50 5.30 -6.01
CA ALA A 53 11.09 4.39 -7.07
C ALA A 53 10.27 3.20 -6.53
N GLU A 54 10.70 2.61 -5.43
CA GLU A 54 9.96 1.52 -4.76
C GLU A 54 8.61 2.00 -4.22
N ARG A 55 8.57 3.21 -3.64
CA ARG A 55 7.32 3.81 -3.16
C ARG A 55 6.33 4.02 -4.31
N THR A 56 6.79 4.57 -5.43
CA THR A 56 5.97 4.75 -6.65
C THR A 56 5.51 3.40 -7.21
N ALA A 57 6.35 2.36 -7.16
CA ALA A 57 5.94 1.02 -7.58
C ALA A 57 4.78 0.48 -6.73
N ILE A 58 4.81 0.67 -5.40
CA ILE A 58 3.72 0.27 -4.49
C ILE A 58 2.45 1.09 -4.76
N TYR A 59 2.56 2.41 -4.94
CA TYR A 59 1.40 3.28 -5.16
C TYR A 59 0.68 3.02 -6.49
N GLU A 60 1.42 2.78 -7.58
CA GLU A 60 0.78 2.53 -8.88
C GLU A 60 1.52 1.57 -9.80
N GLY A 61 2.86 1.56 -9.81
CA GLY A 61 3.64 0.86 -10.85
C GLY A 61 3.34 -0.64 -10.93
N ASN A 62 3.25 -1.28 -9.76
CA ASN A 62 2.93 -2.71 -9.66
C ASN A 62 1.49 -3.00 -10.11
N ALA A 63 0.54 -2.11 -9.78
CA ALA A 63 -0.85 -2.27 -10.18
C ALA A 63 -1.00 -2.11 -11.69
N ARG A 64 -0.34 -1.10 -12.27
CA ARG A 64 -0.28 -0.88 -13.71
C ARG A 64 0.29 -2.09 -14.45
N ARG A 65 1.41 -2.65 -13.96
CA ARG A 65 2.01 -3.87 -14.54
C ARG A 65 1.09 -5.09 -14.41
N LEU A 66 0.50 -5.32 -13.24
CA LEU A 66 -0.37 -6.48 -12.98
C LEU A 66 -1.66 -6.43 -13.78
N LEU A 67 -2.29 -5.26 -13.84
CA LEU A 67 -3.59 -5.02 -14.48
C LEU A 67 -3.47 -4.59 -15.94
N LYS A 68 -2.24 -4.48 -16.49
CA LYS A 68 -1.94 -4.07 -17.87
C LYS A 68 -2.52 -2.70 -18.24
N LEU A 69 -2.40 -1.73 -17.32
CA LEU A 69 -2.88 -0.37 -17.51
C LEU A 69 -1.83 0.48 -18.27
N LYS A 70 -2.31 1.34 -19.17
CA LYS A 70 -1.48 2.25 -19.99
C LYS A 70 -1.12 3.52 -19.26
#